data_AF-A0A162EZM1-F1
#
_entry.id   AF-A0A162EZM1-F1
#
_cell.length_a   1.000
_cell.length_b   1.000
_cell.length_c   1.000
_cell.angle_alpha   90.00
_cell.angle_beta   90.00
_cell.angle_gamma   90.00
#
_symmetry.space_group_name_H-M   'P 1'
#
loop_
_entity.id
_entity.type
_entity.pdbx_description
1 polymer ?
#
loop_
_entity_poly.entity_id
_entity_poly.type
_entity_poly.pdbx_seq_one_letter_code
_entity_poly.pdbx_strand_id
1 'polypeptide(L)'
;EINKVLTKRKSNATGPDTIHNKMLANISPTNRKFLRHLFNILLFHGITPQAWKEATIIPILKTNKQPNDPTSFHPISLTSCLGKIMERVINNRLSWHLETRNLLQPTQAGSRPGRSTIDHIISLENDAMMGFSNKLSTFVVFLDIAKAYDRTNTNGVFFKLSKMSVKGKILKWIKSFLTERTAKVRVGNQFSDAHTLTKEVPQGAVLSPTLFNVMMSDLPKPPRSITTLTYADDVAIYTKAKTA
;
A
#
# COMPACT_ATOMS: atom_id res chain seq x y z
N GLU A 1 6.93 17.82 -8.61
CA GLU A 1 6.53 16.62 -7.84
C GLU A 1 6.33 16.91 -6.35
N ILE A 2 7.36 17.37 -5.63
CA ILE A 2 7.27 17.69 -4.19
C ILE A 2 6.12 18.66 -3.86
N ASN A 3 5.94 19.73 -4.64
CA ASN A 3 4.82 20.66 -4.45
C ASN A 3 3.44 19.99 -4.51
N LYS A 4 3.27 18.94 -5.32
CA LYS A 4 2.02 18.17 -5.41
C LYS A 4 1.82 17.24 -4.20
N VAL A 5 2.91 16.79 -3.59
CA VAL A 5 2.91 15.86 -2.43
C VAL A 5 2.74 16.59 -1.09
N LEU A 6 3.15 17.86 -1.02
CA LEU A 6 3.08 18.75 0.15
C LEU A 6 1.70 19.38 0.38
N THR A 7 0.63 18.89 -0.25
CA THR A 7 -0.72 19.43 -0.10
C THR A 7 -1.25 19.32 1.35
N LYS A 8 -2.20 20.19 1.72
CA LYS A 8 -2.77 20.26 3.08
C LYS A 8 -3.26 18.88 3.55
N ARG A 9 -2.54 18.28 4.50
CA ARG A 9 -2.95 17.04 5.16
C ARG A 9 -3.68 17.37 6.45
N LYS A 10 -4.79 16.68 6.70
CA LYS A 10 -5.66 16.93 7.85
C LYS A 10 -5.14 16.30 9.15
N SER A 11 -4.24 15.31 9.08
CA SER A 11 -3.75 14.61 10.26
C SER A 11 -2.73 15.43 11.06
N ASN A 12 -3.01 15.57 12.36
CA ASN A 12 -2.11 16.17 13.35
C ASN A 12 -1.08 15.16 13.90
N ALA A 13 -1.21 13.86 13.60
CA ALA A 13 -0.28 12.85 14.11
C ALA A 13 1.14 13.05 13.54
N THR A 14 2.14 12.84 14.38
CA THR A 14 3.57 12.95 14.06
C THR A 14 4.24 11.60 14.12
N GLY A 15 5.29 11.42 13.31
CA GLY A 15 6.19 10.27 13.47
C GLY A 15 7.19 10.50 14.61
N PRO A 16 8.19 9.62 14.73
CA PRO A 16 9.34 9.82 15.62
C PRO A 16 10.09 11.13 15.37
N ASP A 17 9.97 11.69 14.17
CA ASP A 17 10.56 12.98 13.78
C ASP A 17 9.89 14.20 14.44
N THR A 18 8.74 14.02 15.11
CA THR A 18 7.94 15.10 15.74
C THR A 18 7.46 16.19 14.78
N ILE A 19 7.60 15.98 13.46
CA ILE A 19 7.22 16.96 12.45
C ILE A 19 5.74 16.79 12.11
N HIS A 20 4.96 17.86 12.23
CA HIS A 20 3.57 17.86 11.78
C HIS A 20 3.46 18.01 10.26
N ASN A 21 2.51 17.31 9.65
CA ASN A 21 2.22 17.49 8.22
C ASN A 21 1.86 18.94 7.87
N LYS A 22 1.25 19.70 8.81
CA LYS A 22 0.94 21.12 8.64
C LYS A 22 2.20 21.98 8.52
N MET A 23 3.27 21.65 9.25
CA MET A 23 4.55 22.36 9.12
C MET A 23 5.11 22.16 7.71
N LEU A 24 5.10 20.91 7.22
CA LEU A 24 5.59 20.55 5.88
C LEU A 24 4.78 21.22 4.75
N ALA A 25 3.47 21.40 4.93
CA ALA A 25 2.64 22.11 3.97
C ALA A 25 2.98 23.62 3.88
N ASN A 26 3.47 24.21 4.98
CA ASN A 26 3.71 25.65 5.11
C ASN A 26 5.20 26.05 5.02
N ILE A 27 6.11 25.13 4.69
CA ILE A 27 7.53 25.49 4.52
C ILE A 27 7.74 26.49 3.39
N SER A 28 8.70 27.39 3.60
CA SER A 28 9.08 28.45 2.65
C SER A 28 9.55 27.87 1.30
N PRO A 29 9.46 28.64 0.19
CA PRO A 29 10.00 28.22 -1.10
C PRO A 29 11.48 27.81 -1.06
N THR A 30 12.28 28.48 -0.23
CA THR A 30 13.70 28.14 -0.01
C THR A 30 13.85 26.77 0.64
N ASN A 31 13.08 26.48 1.69
CA ASN A 31 13.09 25.17 2.36
C ASN A 31 12.59 24.04 1.43
N ARG A 32 11.66 24.33 0.51
CA ARG A 32 11.26 23.37 -0.54
C ARG A 32 12.41 23.03 -1.49
N LYS A 33 13.25 24.01 -1.84
CA LYS A 33 14.45 23.78 -2.66
C LYS A 33 15.45 22.89 -1.94
N PHE A 34 15.69 23.11 -0.65
CA PHE A 34 16.55 22.25 0.17
C PHE A 34 16.00 20.83 0.27
N LEU A 35 14.70 20.67 0.55
CA LEU A 35 14.07 19.35 0.62
C LEU A 35 14.19 18.58 -0.70
N ARG A 36 14.01 19.28 -1.82
CA ARG A 36 14.22 18.71 -3.16
C ARG A 36 15.66 18.24 -3.36
N HIS A 37 16.63 19.07 -2.96
CA HIS A 37 18.04 18.71 -3.09
C HIS A 37 18.37 17.48 -2.25
N LEU A 38 17.91 17.43 -1.00
CA LEU A 38 18.05 16.27 -0.11
C LEU A 38 17.46 15.00 -0.74
N PHE A 39 16.21 15.04 -1.23
CA PHE A 39 15.57 13.88 -1.84
C PHE A 39 16.30 13.39 -3.09
N ASN A 40 16.83 14.31 -3.89
CA ASN A 40 17.62 13.94 -5.06
C ASN A 40 18.92 13.22 -4.66
N ILE A 41 19.61 13.68 -3.62
CA ILE A 41 20.80 13.00 -3.08
C ILE A 41 20.43 11.60 -2.58
N LEU A 42 19.42 11.49 -1.73
CA LEU A 42 18.97 10.21 -1.17
C LEU A 42 18.59 9.22 -2.26
N LEU A 43 17.85 9.67 -3.29
CA LEU A 43 17.51 8.83 -4.43
C LEU A 43 18.72 8.48 -5.30
N PHE A 44 19.64 9.42 -5.51
CA PHE A 44 20.85 9.19 -6.30
C PHE A 44 21.68 8.04 -5.72
N HIS A 45 21.88 8.05 -4.41
CA HIS A 45 22.58 6.98 -3.69
C HIS A 45 21.69 5.76 -3.42
N GLY A 46 20.37 5.90 -3.50
CA GLY A 46 19.42 4.83 -3.21
C GLY A 46 19.31 4.51 -1.72
N ILE A 47 19.45 5.53 -0.87
CA ILE A 47 19.51 5.41 0.59
C ILE A 47 18.23 5.97 1.22
N THR A 48 17.72 5.27 2.23
CA THR A 48 16.69 5.75 3.15
C THR A 48 17.30 5.95 4.54
N PRO A 49 17.21 7.16 5.14
CA PRO A 49 17.68 7.41 6.49
C PRO A 49 17.06 6.44 7.51
N GLN A 50 17.85 5.98 8.49
CA GLN A 50 17.36 5.05 9.52
C GLN A 50 16.15 5.61 10.29
N ALA A 51 16.17 6.91 10.62
CA ALA A 51 15.05 7.60 11.27
C ALA A 51 13.73 7.56 10.47
N TRP A 52 13.77 7.31 9.16
CA TRP A 52 12.56 7.16 8.33
C TRP A 52 12.06 5.71 8.26
N LYS A 53 12.90 4.76 8.68
CA LYS A 53 12.62 3.31 8.76
C LYS A 53 12.14 2.89 10.16
N GLU A 54 12.08 3.83 11.09
CA GLU A 54 11.55 3.65 12.44
C GLU A 54 10.04 3.93 12.51
N ALA A 55 9.31 3.03 13.17
CA ALA A 55 7.88 3.18 13.43
C ALA A 55 7.57 3.22 14.93
N THR A 56 6.65 4.10 15.33
CA THR A 56 5.96 4.00 16.62
C THR A 56 4.59 3.39 16.38
N ILE A 57 4.37 2.18 16.89
CA ILE A 57 3.09 1.48 16.80
C ILE A 57 2.21 1.95 17.95
N ILE A 58 1.02 2.46 17.61
CA ILE A 58 -0.03 2.82 18.57
C ILE A 58 -1.17 1.81 18.42
N PRO A 59 -1.44 0.98 19.44
CA PRO A 59 -2.60 0.10 19.43
C PRO A 59 -3.88 0.92 19.66
N ILE A 60 -4.83 0.85 18.74
CA ILE A 60 -6.16 1.47 18.85
C ILE A 60 -7.20 0.38 19.06
N LEU A 61 -7.97 0.47 20.15
CA LEU A 61 -8.99 -0.51 20.46
C LEU A 61 -10.08 -0.50 19.37
N LYS A 62 -10.43 -1.70 18.87
CA LYS A 62 -11.58 -1.92 17.99
C LYS A 62 -12.86 -1.55 18.72
N THR A 63 -13.78 -0.90 18.02
CA THR A 63 -15.10 -0.56 18.54
C THR A 63 -15.78 -1.84 19.09
N ASN A 64 -16.34 -1.76 20.30
CA ASN A 64 -17.05 -2.85 20.97
C ASN A 64 -16.23 -4.13 21.22
N LYS A 65 -14.90 -4.04 21.33
CA LYS A 65 -14.05 -5.17 21.71
C LYS A 65 -13.44 -4.99 23.10
N GLN A 66 -13.07 -6.10 23.73
CA GLN A 66 -12.57 -6.12 25.10
C GLN A 66 -11.10 -5.68 25.17
N PRO A 67 -10.71 -4.76 26.06
CA PRO A 67 -9.32 -4.29 26.18
C PRO A 67 -8.32 -5.36 26.62
N ASN A 68 -8.80 -6.45 27.23
CA ASN A 68 -7.95 -7.50 27.79
C ASN A 68 -7.42 -8.49 26.74
N ASP A 69 -7.89 -8.40 25.50
CA ASP A 69 -7.44 -9.24 24.40
C ASP A 69 -6.57 -8.42 23.43
N PRO A 70 -5.27 -8.75 23.26
CA PRO A 70 -4.39 -8.06 22.31
C PRO A 70 -4.90 -8.05 20.87
N THR A 71 -5.69 -9.04 20.46
CA THR A 71 -6.28 -9.11 19.11
C THR A 71 -7.42 -8.11 18.89
N SER A 72 -7.90 -7.49 19.96
CA SER A 72 -8.90 -6.42 19.95
C SER A 72 -8.34 -5.07 19.49
N PHE A 73 -7.04 -4.95 19.23
CA PHE A 73 -6.43 -3.70 18.81
C PHE A 73 -6.09 -3.68 17.32
N HIS A 74 -6.20 -2.51 16.70
CA HIS A 74 -5.61 -2.17 15.41
C HIS A 74 -4.27 -1.47 15.64
N PRO A 75 -3.15 -2.02 15.15
CA PRO A 75 -1.88 -1.33 15.22
C PRO A 75 -1.83 -0.20 14.18
N ILE A 76 -1.57 1.03 14.60
CA ILE A 76 -1.24 2.15 13.71
C ILE A 76 0.24 2.44 13.77
N SER A 77 0.93 2.31 12.64
CA SER A 77 2.35 2.66 12.50
C SER A 77 2.54 4.14 12.17
N LEU A 78 3.07 4.89 13.13
CA LEU A 78 3.54 6.26 12.91
C LEU A 78 5.01 6.25 12.49
N THR A 79 5.27 6.61 11.24
CA THR A 79 6.61 6.79 10.66
C THR A 79 6.88 8.25 10.33
N SER A 80 8.13 8.59 10.01
CA SER A 80 8.54 9.96 9.66
C SER A 80 7.61 10.61 8.62
N CYS A 81 7.16 11.82 8.91
CA CYS A 81 6.38 12.63 7.98
C CYS A 81 7.20 13.02 6.74
N LEU A 82 8.49 13.31 6.90
CA LEU A 82 9.42 13.53 5.77
C LEU A 82 9.60 12.25 4.96
N GLY A 83 9.81 11.11 5.63
CA GLY A 83 9.85 9.78 5.00
C GLY A 83 8.62 9.54 4.13
N LYS A 84 7.40 9.77 4.67
CA LYS A 84 6.14 9.62 3.92
C LYS A 84 6.02 10.52 2.69
N ILE A 85 6.67 11.69 2.67
CA ILE A 85 6.71 12.55 1.48
C ILE A 85 7.60 11.90 0.41
N MET A 86 8.81 11.46 0.79
CA MET A 86 9.71 10.79 -0.15
C MET A 86 9.09 9.49 -0.67
N GLU A 87 8.50 8.68 0.21
CA GLU A 87 7.73 7.50 -0.15
C GLU A 87 6.68 7.83 -1.22
N ARG A 88 5.90 8.91 -1.06
CA ARG A 88 4.88 9.29 -2.05
C ARG A 88 5.46 9.69 -3.40
N VAL A 89 6.61 10.39 -3.41
CA VAL A 89 7.35 10.71 -4.64
C VAL A 89 7.73 9.41 -5.35
N ILE A 90 8.33 8.46 -4.63
CA ILE A 90 8.71 7.17 -5.19
C ILE A 90 7.49 6.37 -5.66
N ASN A 91 6.41 6.37 -4.89
CA ASN A 91 5.17 5.69 -5.22
C ASN A 91 4.55 6.25 -6.51
N ASN A 92 4.48 7.57 -6.67
CA ASN A 92 3.95 8.18 -7.89
C ASN A 92 4.74 7.77 -9.13
N ARG A 93 6.07 7.74 -9.04
CA ARG A 93 6.94 7.29 -10.15
C ARG A 93 6.78 5.81 -10.44
N LEU A 94 6.69 4.99 -9.39
CA LEU A 94 6.47 3.55 -9.52
C LEU A 94 5.12 3.26 -10.15
N SER A 95 4.04 3.83 -9.63
CA SER A 95 2.69 3.71 -10.19
C SER A 95 2.66 4.16 -11.65
N TRP A 96 3.26 5.30 -11.99
CA TRP A 96 3.33 5.74 -13.38
C TRP A 96 3.99 4.69 -14.29
N HIS A 97 5.13 4.12 -13.88
CA HIS A 97 5.81 3.06 -14.64
C HIS A 97 4.96 1.80 -14.79
N LEU A 98 4.28 1.37 -13.72
CA LEU A 98 3.45 0.17 -13.73
C LEU A 98 2.20 0.33 -14.60
N GLU A 99 1.53 1.49 -14.51
CA GLU A 99 0.32 1.79 -15.27
C GLU A 99 0.61 2.01 -16.75
N THR A 100 1.61 2.84 -17.09
CA THR A 100 1.92 3.16 -18.50
C THR A 100 2.39 1.95 -19.31
N ARG A 101 2.89 0.92 -18.64
CA ARG A 101 3.33 -0.34 -19.25
C ARG A 101 2.34 -1.49 -19.06
N ASN A 102 1.16 -1.24 -18.49
CA ASN A 102 0.13 -2.25 -18.21
C ASN A 102 0.67 -3.49 -17.47
N LEU A 103 1.50 -3.27 -16.45
CA LEU A 103 2.19 -4.34 -15.71
C LEU A 103 1.37 -4.91 -14.55
N LEU A 104 0.24 -4.28 -14.22
CA LEU A 104 -0.71 -4.75 -13.21
C LEU A 104 -1.91 -5.41 -13.88
N GLN A 105 -2.52 -6.38 -13.20
CA GLN A 105 -3.72 -7.05 -13.70
C GLN A 105 -4.85 -6.04 -13.95
N PRO A 106 -5.53 -6.08 -15.11
CA PRO A 106 -6.64 -5.18 -15.41
C PRO A 106 -7.82 -5.32 -14.44
N THR A 107 -7.89 -6.39 -13.68
CA THR A 107 -8.95 -6.68 -12.71
C THR A 107 -8.60 -6.25 -11.28
N GLN A 108 -7.39 -5.75 -11.04
CA GLN A 108 -6.99 -5.16 -9.76
C GLN A 108 -7.38 -3.68 -9.75
N ALA A 109 -8.27 -3.29 -8.84
CA ALA A 109 -8.74 -1.91 -8.68
C ALA A 109 -8.21 -1.23 -7.41
N GLY A 110 -7.76 -2.01 -6.42
CA GLY A 110 -7.29 -1.49 -5.15
C GLY A 110 -6.06 -0.61 -5.31
N SER A 111 -6.05 0.55 -4.65
CA SER A 111 -4.91 1.48 -4.60
C SER A 111 -4.37 1.92 -5.97
N ARG A 112 -5.23 1.98 -6.99
CA ARG A 112 -4.87 2.44 -8.34
C ARG A 112 -5.64 3.70 -8.72
N PRO A 113 -5.00 4.69 -9.38
CA PRO A 113 -5.69 5.88 -9.83
C PRO A 113 -6.80 5.57 -10.85
N GLY A 114 -7.95 6.23 -10.71
CA GLY A 114 -9.07 6.11 -11.66
C GLY A 114 -9.80 4.77 -11.61
N ARG A 115 -9.66 4.02 -10.50
CA ARG A 115 -10.35 2.75 -10.27
C ARG A 115 -10.97 2.74 -8.88
N SER A 116 -12.11 2.09 -8.75
CA SER A 116 -12.89 2.06 -7.52
C SER A 116 -13.58 0.71 -7.32
N THR A 117 -14.03 0.47 -6.09
CA THR A 117 -14.87 -0.67 -5.78
C THR A 117 -16.22 -0.60 -6.51
N ILE A 118 -16.70 0.62 -6.82
CA ILE A 118 -17.96 0.85 -7.52
C ILE A 118 -17.90 0.25 -8.94
N ASP A 119 -16.76 0.40 -9.63
CA ASP A 119 -16.56 -0.17 -10.98
C ASP A 119 -16.76 -1.69 -10.97
N HIS A 120 -16.27 -2.37 -9.92
CA HIS A 120 -16.42 -3.81 -9.74
C HIS A 120 -17.86 -4.23 -9.42
N ILE A 121 -18.54 -3.46 -8.56
CA ILE A 121 -19.94 -3.72 -8.21
C ILE A 121 -20.81 -3.60 -9.47
N ILE A 122 -20.67 -2.51 -10.23
CA ILE A 122 -21.41 -2.28 -11.47
C ILE A 122 -21.12 -3.39 -12.49
N SER A 123 -19.85 -3.81 -12.64
CA SER A 123 -19.50 -4.90 -13.54
C SER A 123 -20.20 -6.22 -13.17
N LEU A 124 -20.17 -6.57 -11.89
CA LEU A 124 -20.79 -7.80 -11.39
C LEU A 124 -22.32 -7.76 -11.52
N GLU A 125 -22.94 -6.63 -11.17
CA GLU A 125 -24.38 -6.42 -11.27
C GLU A 125 -24.86 -6.52 -12.73
N ASN A 126 -24.18 -5.83 -13.66
CA ASN A 126 -24.50 -5.90 -15.08
C ASN A 126 -24.39 -7.34 -15.62
N ASP A 127 -23.32 -8.05 -15.25
CA ASP A 127 -23.17 -9.45 -15.63
C ASP A 127 -24.27 -10.34 -15.07
N ALA A 128 -24.67 -10.11 -13.81
CA ALA A 128 -25.74 -10.84 -13.18
C ALA A 128 -27.09 -10.60 -13.87
N MET A 129 -27.41 -9.34 -14.19
CA MET A 129 -28.63 -8.98 -14.93
C MET A 129 -28.64 -9.59 -16.33
N MET A 130 -27.52 -9.54 -17.06
CA MET A 130 -27.40 -10.17 -18.37
C MET A 130 -27.53 -11.70 -18.29
N GLY A 131 -26.94 -12.33 -17.27
CA GLY A 131 -27.10 -13.76 -17.01
C GLY A 131 -28.55 -14.13 -16.79
N PHE A 132 -29.24 -13.38 -15.92
CA PHE A 132 -30.65 -13.58 -15.61
C PHE A 132 -31.55 -13.48 -16.85
N SER A 133 -31.36 -12.46 -17.69
CA SER A 133 -32.08 -12.31 -18.96
C SER A 133 -31.88 -13.48 -19.92
N ASN A 134 -30.73 -14.17 -19.83
CA ASN A 134 -30.39 -15.37 -20.60
C ASN A 134 -30.75 -16.68 -19.89
N LYS A 135 -31.55 -16.64 -18.82
CA LYS A 135 -31.93 -17.81 -18.00
C LYS A 135 -30.72 -18.54 -17.39
N LEU A 136 -29.69 -17.77 -17.05
CA LEU A 136 -28.51 -18.24 -16.32
C LEU A 136 -28.53 -17.65 -14.90
N SER A 137 -28.01 -18.42 -13.95
CA SER A 137 -27.71 -17.95 -12.61
C SER A 137 -26.26 -17.51 -12.50
N THR A 138 -26.00 -16.48 -11.70
CA THR A 138 -24.66 -15.99 -11.43
C THR A 138 -24.18 -16.54 -10.09
N PHE A 139 -23.03 -17.20 -10.11
CA PHE A 139 -22.39 -17.78 -8.93
C PHE A 139 -21.14 -16.97 -8.61
N VAL A 140 -21.01 -16.53 -7.36
CA VAL A 140 -19.90 -15.69 -6.90
C VAL A 140 -19.23 -16.34 -5.70
N VAL A 141 -17.90 -16.39 -5.71
CA VAL A 141 -17.04 -16.81 -4.61
C VAL A 141 -16.22 -15.62 -4.16
N PHE A 142 -16.34 -15.27 -2.89
CA PHE A 142 -15.51 -14.24 -2.23
C PHE A 142 -14.39 -14.92 -1.46
N LEU A 143 -13.15 -14.48 -1.69
CA LEU A 143 -11.96 -14.93 -1.01
C LEU A 143 -11.31 -13.74 -0.29
N ASP A 144 -10.97 -13.95 0.97
CA ASP A 144 -10.25 -12.99 1.81
C ASP A 144 -8.82 -13.49 2.07
N ILE A 145 -7.81 -12.70 1.70
CA ILE A 145 -6.41 -13.06 1.88
C ILE A 145 -5.99 -12.70 3.31
N ALA A 146 -5.99 -13.70 4.19
CA ALA A 146 -5.57 -13.53 5.57
C ALA A 146 -4.14 -12.98 5.67
N LYS A 147 -4.00 -11.87 6.42
CA LYS A 147 -2.72 -11.20 6.72
C LYS A 147 -1.92 -10.82 5.46
N ALA A 148 -2.60 -10.22 4.49
CA ALA A 148 -2.04 -9.90 3.18
C ALA A 148 -0.68 -9.17 3.24
N TYR A 149 -0.56 -8.08 4.00
CA TYR A 149 0.70 -7.31 4.11
C TYR A 149 1.79 -8.07 4.88
N ASP A 150 1.45 -8.73 5.98
CA ASP A 150 2.37 -9.53 6.78
C ASP A 150 2.88 -10.76 6.00
N ARG A 151 2.15 -11.23 4.99
CA ARG A 151 2.61 -12.34 4.13
C ARG A 151 3.35 -11.87 2.88
N THR A 152 3.44 -10.57 2.66
CA THR A 152 4.08 -9.99 1.47
C THR A 152 5.59 -9.91 1.67
N ASN A 153 6.30 -10.94 1.22
CA ASN A 153 7.75 -11.04 1.34
C ASN A 153 8.49 -10.01 0.47
N THR A 154 9.41 -9.24 1.08
CA THR A 154 10.18 -8.17 0.42
C THR A 154 11.11 -8.68 -0.67
N ASN A 155 11.68 -9.89 -0.54
CA ASN A 155 12.51 -10.49 -1.60
C ASN A 155 11.67 -10.82 -2.84
N GLY A 156 10.45 -11.34 -2.63
CA GLY A 156 9.49 -11.56 -3.71
C GLY A 156 9.13 -10.26 -4.42
N VAL A 157 8.88 -9.19 -3.66
CA VAL A 157 8.65 -7.84 -4.19
C VAL A 157 9.83 -7.37 -5.04
N PHE A 158 11.07 -7.47 -4.54
CA PHE A 158 12.26 -7.05 -5.28
C PHE A 158 12.44 -7.81 -6.60
N PHE A 159 12.20 -9.12 -6.56
CA PHE A 159 12.26 -9.97 -7.74
C PHE A 159 11.21 -9.57 -8.78
N LYS A 160 9.95 -9.39 -8.36
CA LYS A 160 8.87 -8.97 -9.27
C LYS A 160 9.09 -7.57 -9.83
N LEU A 161 9.51 -6.61 -9.00
CA LEU A 161 9.89 -5.27 -9.47
C LEU A 161 10.97 -5.34 -10.55
N SER A 162 12.00 -6.16 -10.35
CA SER A 162 13.06 -6.35 -11.34
C SER A 162 12.54 -6.98 -12.63
N LYS A 163 11.67 -8.00 -12.55
CA LYS A 163 10.99 -8.60 -13.72
C LYS A 163 10.12 -7.59 -14.46
N MET A 164 9.46 -6.69 -13.73
CA MET A 164 8.67 -5.57 -14.25
C MET A 164 9.53 -4.40 -14.77
N SER A 165 10.84 -4.60 -14.95
CA SER A 165 11.78 -3.59 -15.43
C SER A 165 11.89 -2.33 -14.55
N VAL A 166 11.54 -2.43 -13.26
CA VAL A 166 11.85 -1.40 -12.27
C VAL A 166 13.30 -1.59 -11.85
N LYS A 167 14.20 -0.71 -12.31
CA LYS A 167 15.66 -0.82 -12.11
C LYS A 167 16.25 0.48 -11.55
N GLY A 168 17.56 0.44 -11.27
CA GLY A 168 18.35 1.61 -10.91
C GLY A 168 17.98 2.20 -9.55
N LYS A 169 17.96 3.54 -9.49
CA LYS A 169 17.82 4.34 -8.26
C LYS A 169 16.52 4.06 -7.50
N ILE A 170 15.41 3.89 -8.20
CA ILE A 170 14.11 3.58 -7.58
C ILE A 170 14.15 2.23 -6.88
N LEU A 171 14.62 1.18 -7.56
CA LEU A 171 14.72 -0.15 -6.96
C LEU A 171 15.68 -0.16 -5.77
N LYS A 172 16.84 0.52 -5.88
CA LYS A 172 17.79 0.65 -4.77
C LYS A 172 17.16 1.34 -3.56
N TRP A 173 16.45 2.44 -3.78
CA TRP A 173 15.77 3.16 -2.71
C TRP A 173 14.67 2.32 -2.04
N ILE A 174 13.84 1.62 -2.83
CA ILE A 174 12.80 0.69 -2.31
C ILE A 174 13.42 -0.42 -1.47
N LYS A 175 14.55 -1.01 -1.92
CA LYS A 175 15.30 -2.00 -1.14
C LYS A 175 15.74 -1.41 0.18
N SER A 176 16.40 -0.25 0.17
CA SER A 176 16.87 0.43 1.37
C SER A 176 15.73 0.77 2.33
N PHE A 177 14.56 1.18 1.82
CA PHE A 177 13.38 1.48 2.64
C PHE A 177 12.82 0.24 3.35
N LEU A 178 12.79 -0.91 2.68
CA LEU A 178 12.19 -2.14 3.20
C LEU A 178 13.11 -2.96 4.13
N THR A 179 14.42 -2.68 4.15
CA THR A 179 15.42 -3.39 4.97
C THR A 179 15.78 -2.64 6.25
N GLU A 180 16.11 -3.39 7.31
CA GLU A 180 16.56 -2.84 8.61
C GLU A 180 15.57 -1.85 9.22
N ARG A 181 14.27 -2.16 9.09
CA ARG A 181 13.21 -1.37 9.74
C ARG A 181 13.08 -1.80 11.19
N THR A 182 12.75 -0.84 12.04
CA THR A 182 12.53 -1.07 13.46
C THR A 182 11.21 -0.46 13.88
N ALA A 183 10.58 -1.04 14.90
CA ALA A 183 9.36 -0.52 15.47
C ALA A 183 9.39 -0.65 16.99
N LYS A 184 8.72 0.29 17.67
CA LYS A 184 8.44 0.23 19.10
C LYS A 184 6.95 0.44 19.33
N VAL A 185 6.38 -0.25 20.31
CA VAL A 185 4.98 -0.08 20.70
C VAL A 185 4.89 1.01 21.75
N ARG A 186 3.92 1.92 21.62
CA ARG A 186 3.64 2.97 22.62
C ARG A 186 2.26 2.78 23.23
N VAL A 187 2.21 2.63 24.55
CA VAL A 187 0.96 2.59 25.34
C VAL A 187 1.02 3.71 26.37
N GLY A 188 0.11 4.68 26.25
CA GLY A 188 0.20 5.92 27.02
C GLY A 188 1.53 6.64 26.76
N ASN A 189 2.30 6.87 27.84
CA ASN A 189 3.62 7.50 27.80
C ASN A 189 4.79 6.50 27.82
N GLN A 190 4.51 5.20 27.83
CA GLN A 190 5.53 4.16 27.87
C GLN A 190 5.80 3.60 26.47
N PHE A 191 7.06 3.21 26.26
CA PHE A 191 7.52 2.58 25.03
C PHE A 191 8.06 1.19 25.35
N SER A 192 7.79 0.23 24.47
CA SER A 192 8.50 -1.05 24.47
C SER A 192 9.94 -0.86 23.97
N ASP A 193 10.74 -1.92 24.12
CA ASP A 193 11.99 -2.06 23.38
C ASP A 193 11.74 -1.99 21.87
N ALA A 194 12.78 -1.56 21.14
CA ALA A 194 12.76 -1.55 19.69
C ALA A 194 12.88 -2.98 19.15
N HIS A 195 11.99 -3.34 18.23
CA HIS A 195 11.99 -4.62 17.55
C HIS A 195 12.29 -4.45 16.06
N THR A 196 13.12 -5.33 15.51
CA THR A 196 13.42 -5.33 14.08
C THR A 196 12.26 -5.96 13.32
N LEU A 197 11.70 -5.23 12.35
CA LEU A 197 10.64 -5.75 11.49
C LEU A 197 11.24 -6.58 10.36
N THR A 198 10.92 -7.87 10.32
CA THR A 198 11.51 -8.80 9.35
C THR A 198 10.67 -8.94 8.09
N LYS A 199 11.33 -8.90 6.93
CA LYS A 199 10.96 -9.41 5.58
C LYS A 199 9.57 -9.12 4.99
N GLU A 200 8.71 -8.35 5.64
CA GLU A 200 7.33 -8.12 5.21
C GLU A 200 7.10 -6.67 4.78
N VAL A 201 6.12 -6.38 3.93
CA VAL A 201 5.81 -4.99 3.56
C VAL A 201 5.10 -4.29 4.74
N PRO A 202 5.52 -3.07 5.15
CA PRO A 202 4.94 -2.41 6.32
C PRO A 202 3.46 -2.07 6.14
N GLN A 203 2.61 -2.46 7.09
CA GLN A 203 1.25 -1.94 7.12
C GLN A 203 1.24 -0.42 7.38
N GLY A 204 0.46 0.32 6.59
CA GLY A 204 0.28 1.77 6.75
C GLY A 204 1.37 2.67 6.13
N ALA A 205 2.38 2.09 5.49
CA ALA A 205 3.33 2.87 4.67
C ALA A 205 2.72 3.24 3.31
N VAL A 206 3.23 4.30 2.69
CA VAL A 206 2.62 4.87 1.47
C VAL A 206 2.89 3.99 0.25
N LEU A 207 4.06 3.34 0.17
CA LEU A 207 4.38 2.43 -0.93
C LEU A 207 3.65 1.09 -0.84
N SER A 208 3.29 0.66 0.36
CA SER A 208 2.88 -0.72 0.64
C SER A 208 1.75 -1.22 -0.25
N PRO A 209 0.65 -0.47 -0.49
CA PRO A 209 -0.41 -0.96 -1.34
C PRO A 209 0.02 -1.18 -2.80
N THR A 210 0.91 -0.34 -3.33
CA THR A 210 1.46 -0.52 -4.68
C THR A 210 2.37 -1.75 -4.75
N LEU A 211 3.19 -1.98 -3.70
CA LEU A 211 4.04 -3.17 -3.62
C LEU A 211 3.22 -4.45 -3.47
N PHE A 212 2.09 -4.38 -2.76
CA PHE A 212 1.12 -5.46 -2.68
C PHE A 212 0.50 -5.77 -4.05
N ASN A 213 0.10 -4.74 -4.81
CA ASN A 213 -0.40 -4.91 -6.18
C ASN A 213 0.65 -5.55 -7.12
N VAL A 214 1.93 -5.21 -6.97
CA VAL A 214 3.03 -5.88 -7.67
C VAL A 214 3.08 -7.36 -7.31
N MET A 215 2.79 -7.72 -6.07
CA MET A 215 2.73 -9.11 -5.64
C MET A 215 1.47 -9.83 -6.08
N MET A 216 0.36 -9.13 -6.32
CA MET A 216 -0.88 -9.70 -6.86
C MET A 216 -0.89 -9.82 -8.39
N SER A 217 0.11 -9.27 -9.08
CA SER A 217 0.11 -9.19 -10.55
C SER A 217 0.17 -10.54 -11.26
N ASP A 218 0.62 -11.59 -10.57
CA ASP A 218 0.74 -12.95 -11.08
C ASP A 218 -0.40 -13.87 -10.63
N LEU A 219 -1.49 -13.32 -10.08
CA LEU A 219 -2.72 -14.07 -9.90
C LEU A 219 -3.08 -14.78 -11.22
N PRO A 220 -3.39 -16.09 -11.18
CA PRO A 220 -3.71 -16.85 -12.38
C PRO A 220 -4.85 -16.20 -13.16
N LYS A 221 -4.71 -16.14 -14.49
CA LYS A 221 -5.82 -15.72 -15.33
C LYS A 221 -6.86 -16.85 -15.33
N PRO A 222 -8.12 -16.56 -14.94
CA PRO A 222 -9.15 -17.58 -14.97
C PRO A 222 -9.50 -17.99 -16.42
N PRO A 223 -10.16 -19.14 -16.62
CA PRO A 223 -10.78 -19.49 -17.89
C PRO A 223 -11.73 -18.40 -18.40
N ARG A 224 -11.99 -18.34 -19.71
CA ARG A 224 -12.83 -17.30 -20.33
C ARG A 224 -14.24 -17.18 -19.75
N SER A 225 -14.79 -18.25 -19.19
CA SER A 225 -16.12 -18.28 -18.57
C SER A 225 -16.15 -17.73 -17.15
N ILE A 226 -15.00 -17.42 -16.57
CA ILE A 226 -14.84 -16.99 -15.18
C ILE A 226 -14.23 -15.60 -15.17
N THR A 227 -14.86 -14.70 -14.43
CA THR A 227 -14.34 -13.35 -14.19
C THR A 227 -13.77 -13.27 -12.78
N THR A 228 -12.63 -12.61 -12.63
CA THR A 228 -12.01 -12.33 -11.34
C THR A 228 -11.94 -10.82 -11.16
N LEU A 229 -12.40 -10.31 -10.03
CA LEU A 229 -12.31 -8.91 -9.61
C LEU A 229 -11.48 -8.87 -8.32
N THR A 230 -10.51 -7.96 -8.25
CA THR A 230 -9.61 -7.88 -7.08
C THR A 230 -9.51 -6.45 -6.57
N TYR A 231 -9.68 -6.25 -5.28
CA TYR A 231 -9.52 -4.95 -4.64
C TYR A 231 -8.62 -5.10 -3.43
N ALA A 232 -7.36 -4.71 -3.58
CA ALA A 232 -6.33 -5.05 -2.61
C ALA A 232 -6.34 -6.57 -2.36
N ASP A 233 -6.57 -7.00 -1.12
CA ASP A 233 -6.66 -8.38 -0.65
C ASP A 233 -8.00 -9.07 -0.88
N ASP A 234 -9.06 -8.32 -1.18
CA ASP A 234 -10.37 -8.88 -1.52
C ASP A 234 -10.38 -9.44 -2.95
N VAL A 235 -10.79 -10.70 -3.11
CA VAL A 235 -10.93 -11.34 -4.42
C VAL A 235 -12.35 -11.88 -4.60
N ALA A 236 -13.03 -11.46 -5.66
CA ALA A 236 -14.30 -12.00 -6.09
C ALA A 236 -14.13 -12.75 -7.41
N ILE A 237 -14.59 -14.00 -7.46
CA ILE A 237 -14.55 -14.84 -8.65
C ILE A 237 -15.98 -15.23 -8.99
N TYR A 238 -16.42 -15.01 -10.23
CA TYR A 238 -17.79 -15.32 -10.60
C TYR A 238 -17.93 -15.91 -12.00
N THR A 239 -19.02 -16.63 -12.20
CA THR A 239 -19.40 -17.22 -13.49
C THR A 239 -20.92 -17.26 -13.64
N LYS A 240 -21.39 -17.49 -14.88
CA LYS A 240 -22.80 -17.58 -15.25
C LYS A 240 -23.07 -18.97 -15.80
N ALA A 241 -24.01 -19.70 -15.20
CA ALA A 241 -24.33 -21.07 -15.59
C ALA A 241 -25.83 -21.36 -15.41
N LYS A 242 -26.34 -22.38 -16.11
CA LYS A 242 -27.69 -22.87 -15.86
C LYS A 242 -27.74 -23.52 -14.47
N THR A 243 -28.79 -23.23 -13.72
CA THR A 243 -29.16 -24.07 -12.58
C THR A 243 -29.69 -25.39 -13.10
N ALA A 244 -29.18 -26.49 -12.53
CA ALA A 244 -29.67 -27.84 -12.79
C ALA A 244 -31.15 -27.98 -12.41
#